data_AF-A0A9W4NUH7-F1
#
_entry.id   AF-A0A9W4NUH7-F1
#
_cell.length_a   1.000
_cell.length_b   1.000
_cell.length_c   1.000
_cell.angle_alpha   90.00
_cell.angle_beta   90.00
_cell.angle_gamma   90.00
#
_symmetry.space_group_name_H-M   'P 1'
#
loop_
_entity.id
_entity.type
_entity.pdbx_description
1 polymer ?
#
loop_
_entity_poly.entity_id
_entity_poly.type
_entity_poly.pdbx_seq_one_letter_code
_entity_poly.pdbx_strand_id
1 'polypeptide(L)'
;MIDPEDRFWSEGQNYFGPREIPTIPSYCNVWDWDQLRMIKVKGTAKLFPPEEDRELSIIARLADYLSPEVSAITVDDDGLLNEVSTDPEEDDTLFLAYVPFSLCESLVDCRTIQYSKLQELDRLGPFVDLRLYKDESGISQTVVFKFNVLNKPLRIQMAWGELNILKSLPPHPNIIPFDRVVLEDQESRVIGFTTKYISGGNLANPDILFRFEWLQQLTEVVDFLNLELGIMHQDIAPRNLLIDPCTQKIVLFDFDRAASGKQRLYDGRDDVMGVAFTLYQLITNDTSFSDIPHWDRNINMVQSIPEWTSHRELDSEVSKFRSFLSEWIATRRSDGAGDMERYLNAPRRFTWPDTPTAPDYNVLFESGTTSDGKPNWTTGHRSRHTAMKMGQYCFRWERPPQSRCSRLSMASSSQSQKLCE
;
A
#
# COMPACT_ATOMS: atom_id res chain seq x y z
N MET A 1 -8.78 -7.35 -9.53
CA MET A 1 -9.71 -6.22 -9.58
C MET A 1 -9.76 -5.65 -8.18
N ILE A 2 -9.67 -4.31 -8.07
CA ILE A 2 -9.77 -3.62 -6.77
C ILE A 2 -11.12 -3.97 -6.16
N ASP A 3 -11.15 -4.29 -4.87
CA ASP A 3 -12.40 -4.50 -4.16
C ASP A 3 -13.27 -3.22 -4.30
N PRO A 4 -14.55 -3.32 -4.69
CA PRO A 4 -15.43 -2.16 -4.75
C PRO A 4 -15.45 -1.31 -3.48
N GLU A 5 -15.27 -1.92 -2.31
CA GLU A 5 -15.21 -1.22 -1.01
C GLU A 5 -13.89 -0.43 -0.85
N ASP A 6 -12.80 -0.91 -1.45
CA ASP A 6 -11.48 -0.28 -1.40
C ASP A 6 -11.24 0.72 -2.54
N ARG A 7 -12.16 0.84 -3.50
CA ARG A 7 -11.95 1.66 -4.71
C ARG A 7 -11.86 3.15 -4.40
N PHE A 8 -12.60 3.64 -3.41
CA PHE A 8 -12.71 5.07 -3.14
C PHE A 8 -12.17 5.41 -1.75
N TRP A 9 -11.51 6.56 -1.64
CA TRP A 9 -11.01 7.06 -0.36
C TRP A 9 -11.34 8.55 -0.19
N SER A 10 -11.94 8.92 0.94
CA SER A 10 -12.29 10.29 1.29
C SER A 10 -11.13 10.99 2.01
N GLU A 11 -10.77 12.20 1.57
CA GLU A 11 -9.81 13.05 2.29
C GLU A 11 -10.44 13.82 3.46
N GLY A 12 -11.73 13.58 3.73
CA GLY A 12 -12.50 14.27 4.75
C GLY A 12 -13.32 15.43 4.21
N GLN A 13 -14.31 15.82 5.02
CA GLN A 13 -15.34 16.79 4.66
C GLN A 13 -14.92 18.21 5.08
N ASN A 14 -15.16 19.18 4.20
CA ASN A 14 -14.89 20.60 4.41
C ASN A 14 -16.19 21.40 4.39
N TYR A 15 -16.35 22.31 5.35
CA TYR A 15 -17.57 23.07 5.58
C TYR A 15 -17.29 24.56 5.51
N PHE A 16 -18.06 25.32 4.72
CA PHE A 16 -17.95 26.78 4.63
C PHE A 16 -18.77 27.50 5.72
N GLY A 17 -18.74 26.97 6.95
CA GLY A 17 -19.39 27.51 8.14
C GLY A 17 -19.76 26.41 9.17
N PRO A 18 -20.61 26.70 10.17
CA PRO A 18 -20.98 25.73 11.21
C PRO A 18 -21.62 24.47 10.64
N ARG A 19 -20.98 23.31 10.83
CA ARG A 19 -21.44 22.01 10.30
C ARG A 19 -22.85 21.62 10.73
N GLU A 20 -23.35 22.20 11.83
CA GLU A 20 -24.69 21.97 12.37
C GLU A 20 -25.79 22.61 11.50
N ILE A 21 -25.45 23.51 10.59
CA ILE A 21 -26.39 24.17 9.70
C ILE A 21 -26.48 23.38 8.38
N PRO A 22 -27.58 22.64 8.12
CA PRO A 22 -27.63 21.66 7.04
C PRO A 22 -27.47 22.26 5.64
N THR A 23 -27.82 23.54 5.45
CA THR A 23 -27.80 24.24 4.16
C THR A 23 -26.44 24.85 3.82
N ILE A 24 -25.44 24.70 4.69
CA ILE A 24 -24.13 25.29 4.43
C ILE A 24 -23.46 24.59 3.27
N PRO A 25 -22.89 25.32 2.30
CA PRO A 25 -22.07 24.74 1.26
C PRO A 25 -20.93 23.93 1.87
N SER A 26 -20.75 22.71 1.38
CA SER A 26 -19.72 21.79 1.82
C SER A 26 -19.16 21.04 0.63
N TYR A 27 -17.95 20.52 0.80
CA TYR A 27 -17.35 19.65 -0.19
C TYR A 27 -16.48 18.57 0.45
N CYS A 28 -16.23 17.52 -0.31
CA CYS A 28 -15.29 16.47 0.03
C CYS A 28 -14.46 16.10 -1.20
N ASN A 29 -13.18 15.83 -1.01
CA ASN A 29 -12.30 15.32 -2.06
C ASN A 29 -12.24 13.79 -1.95
N VAL A 30 -12.62 13.11 -3.04
CA VAL A 30 -12.64 11.65 -3.12
C VAL A 30 -11.60 11.19 -4.12
N TRP A 31 -10.70 10.31 -3.68
CA TRP A 31 -9.75 9.62 -4.53
C TRP A 31 -10.39 8.37 -5.15
N ASP A 32 -10.27 8.20 -6.47
CA ASP A 32 -10.63 6.98 -7.18
C ASP A 32 -9.37 6.19 -7.50
N TRP A 33 -9.14 5.07 -6.80
CA TRP A 33 -7.98 4.19 -7.00
C TRP A 33 -8.00 3.46 -8.34
N ASP A 34 -9.19 3.28 -8.91
CA ASP A 34 -9.35 2.65 -10.21
C ASP A 34 -8.83 3.60 -11.31
N GLN A 35 -9.28 4.85 -11.29
CA GLN A 35 -8.91 5.85 -12.31
C GLN A 35 -7.67 6.69 -11.95
N LEU A 36 -7.12 6.52 -10.75
CA LEU A 36 -5.98 7.26 -10.19
C LEU A 36 -6.13 8.79 -10.29
N ARG A 37 -7.29 9.29 -9.86
CA ARG A 37 -7.60 10.72 -9.87
C ARG A 37 -8.43 11.13 -8.67
N MET A 38 -8.37 12.41 -8.33
CA MET A 38 -9.23 13.02 -7.33
C MET A 38 -10.46 13.66 -7.98
N ILE A 39 -11.62 13.57 -7.34
CA ILE A 39 -12.85 14.24 -7.74
C ILE A 39 -13.40 14.98 -6.53
N LYS A 40 -13.64 16.28 -6.69
CA LYS A 40 -14.29 17.12 -5.67
C LYS A 40 -15.80 16.96 -5.74
N VAL A 41 -16.42 16.51 -4.65
CA VAL A 41 -17.87 16.38 -4.49
C VAL A 41 -18.38 17.57 -3.71
N LYS A 42 -19.27 18.37 -4.30
CA LYS A 42 -19.87 19.55 -3.67
C LYS A 42 -21.34 19.31 -3.38
N GLY A 43 -21.80 19.84 -2.26
CA GLY A 43 -23.19 19.77 -1.84
C GLY A 43 -23.42 20.66 -0.62
N THR A 44 -24.30 20.20 0.27
CA THR A 44 -24.60 20.88 1.54
C THR A 44 -24.09 20.06 2.72
N ALA A 45 -23.97 20.67 3.90
CA ALA A 45 -23.61 19.96 5.14
C ALA A 45 -24.58 18.81 5.45
N LYS A 46 -25.83 18.88 5.01
CA LYS A 46 -26.81 17.79 5.14
C LYS A 46 -26.39 16.51 4.40
N LEU A 47 -25.70 16.66 3.27
CA LEU A 47 -25.25 15.55 2.44
C LEU A 47 -24.06 14.80 3.05
N PHE A 48 -23.23 15.52 3.81
CA PHE A 48 -21.99 15.04 4.39
C PHE A 48 -22.11 14.97 5.92
N PRO A 49 -22.84 13.98 6.48
CA PRO A 49 -22.88 13.82 7.92
C PRO A 49 -21.50 13.38 8.46
N PRO A 50 -21.09 13.77 9.69
CA PRO A 50 -19.73 13.56 10.19
C PRO A 50 -19.30 12.10 10.40
N GLU A 51 -20.24 11.16 10.37
CA GLU A 51 -20.02 9.74 10.69
C GLU A 51 -20.36 8.80 9.52
N GLU A 52 -20.76 9.34 8.37
CA GLU A 52 -21.05 8.52 7.18
C GLU A 52 -20.28 9.05 5.96
N ASP A 53 -19.57 8.16 5.28
CA ASP A 53 -18.84 8.47 4.04
C ASP A 53 -19.78 8.42 2.82
N ARG A 54 -20.88 9.19 2.87
CA ARG A 54 -21.92 9.21 1.82
C ARG A 54 -21.35 9.56 0.45
N GLU A 55 -20.34 10.41 0.39
CA GLU A 55 -19.64 10.80 -0.82
C GLU A 55 -19.10 9.61 -1.62
N LEU A 56 -18.68 8.54 -0.95
CA LEU A 56 -18.13 7.34 -1.60
C LEU A 56 -19.24 6.63 -2.39
N SER A 57 -20.44 6.52 -1.81
CA SER A 57 -21.61 5.93 -2.49
C SER A 57 -22.10 6.78 -3.67
N ILE A 58 -21.94 8.09 -3.60
CA ILE A 58 -22.29 9.01 -4.69
C ILE A 58 -21.31 8.84 -5.84
N ILE A 59 -20.01 8.91 -5.55
CA ILE A 59 -18.97 8.75 -6.54
C ILE A 59 -19.00 7.35 -7.16
N ALA A 60 -19.24 6.28 -6.40
CA ALA A 60 -19.34 4.92 -6.92
C ALA A 60 -20.39 4.77 -8.04
N ARG A 61 -21.48 5.54 -7.99
CA ARG A 61 -22.55 5.53 -9.01
C ARG A 61 -22.19 6.32 -10.27
N LEU A 62 -21.28 7.29 -10.16
CA LEU A 62 -21.01 8.29 -11.19
C LEU A 62 -19.65 8.13 -11.86
N ALA A 63 -18.63 7.68 -11.13
CA ALA A 63 -17.21 7.76 -11.51
C ALA A 63 -16.92 7.19 -12.90
N ASP A 64 -17.53 6.06 -13.25
CA ASP A 64 -17.31 5.37 -14.51
C ASP A 64 -17.96 6.07 -15.71
N TYR A 65 -18.82 7.07 -15.48
CA TYR A 65 -19.54 7.82 -16.52
C TYR A 65 -18.98 9.24 -16.70
N LEU A 66 -18.21 9.73 -15.73
CA LEU A 66 -17.61 11.06 -15.82
C LEU A 66 -16.54 11.12 -16.92
N SER A 67 -16.43 12.28 -17.57
CA SER A 67 -15.31 12.55 -18.47
C SER A 67 -13.99 12.60 -17.66
N PRO A 68 -12.85 12.14 -18.24
CA PRO A 68 -11.52 12.30 -17.65
C PRO A 68 -11.18 13.74 -17.24
N GLU A 69 -11.79 14.73 -17.89
CA GLU A 69 -11.56 16.17 -17.65
C GLU A 69 -12.35 16.75 -16.46
N VAL A 70 -13.34 16.02 -15.94
CA VAL A 70 -14.15 16.48 -14.80
C VAL A 70 -13.30 16.45 -13.52
N SER A 71 -13.12 17.62 -12.90
CA SER A 71 -12.42 17.82 -11.62
C SER A 71 -13.38 17.87 -10.43
N ALA A 72 -14.61 18.36 -10.64
CA ALA A 72 -15.62 18.45 -9.58
C ALA A 72 -17.03 18.13 -10.06
N ILE A 73 -17.87 17.70 -9.12
CA ILE A 73 -19.31 17.51 -9.30
C ILE A 73 -20.08 18.24 -8.21
N THR A 74 -21.27 18.73 -8.55
CA THR A 74 -22.24 19.25 -7.59
C THR A 74 -23.44 18.32 -7.55
N VAL A 75 -23.85 17.94 -6.35
CA VAL A 75 -24.98 17.04 -6.10
C VAL A 75 -25.98 17.67 -5.14
N ASP A 76 -27.24 17.27 -5.24
CA ASP A 76 -28.28 17.68 -4.29
C ASP A 76 -28.26 16.85 -3.00
N ASP A 77 -29.17 17.15 -2.07
CA ASP A 77 -29.28 16.46 -0.78
C ASP A 77 -29.64 14.96 -0.90
N ASP A 78 -30.15 14.53 -2.05
CA ASP A 78 -30.45 13.13 -2.37
C ASP A 78 -29.27 12.44 -3.09
N GLY A 79 -28.17 13.17 -3.30
CA GLY A 79 -26.96 12.70 -3.96
C GLY A 79 -27.12 12.52 -5.47
N LEU A 80 -28.09 13.22 -6.09
CA LEU A 80 -28.27 13.25 -7.54
C LEU A 80 -27.38 14.32 -8.17
N LEU A 81 -26.80 14.00 -9.32
CA LEU A 81 -25.91 14.90 -10.06
C LEU A 81 -26.69 16.10 -10.61
N ASN A 82 -26.26 17.30 -10.23
CA ASN A 82 -26.81 18.56 -10.71
C ASN A 82 -25.87 19.22 -11.74
N GLU A 83 -24.57 19.26 -11.45
CA GLU A 83 -23.57 19.96 -12.30
C GLU A 83 -22.23 19.23 -12.30
N VAL A 84 -21.48 19.36 -13.39
CA VAL A 84 -20.08 18.93 -13.51
C VAL A 84 -19.20 20.12 -13.85
N SER A 85 -17.99 20.14 -13.32
CA SER A 85 -16.98 21.17 -13.56
C SER A 85 -15.71 20.55 -14.13
N THR A 86 -15.14 21.22 -15.13
CA THR A 86 -13.82 20.93 -15.70
C THR A 86 -12.82 22.03 -15.36
N ASP A 87 -13.14 22.89 -14.39
CA ASP A 87 -12.25 23.97 -13.98
C ASP A 87 -11.00 23.37 -13.28
N PRO A 88 -9.79 23.62 -13.80
CA PRO A 88 -8.56 23.17 -13.18
C PRO A 88 -8.31 23.74 -11.78
N GLU A 89 -8.90 24.89 -11.42
CA GLU A 89 -8.80 25.44 -10.06
C GLU A 89 -9.55 24.58 -9.02
N GLU A 90 -10.42 23.67 -9.48
CA GLU A 90 -11.17 22.77 -8.61
C GLU A 90 -10.49 21.41 -8.41
N ASP A 91 -9.38 21.16 -9.13
CA ASP A 91 -8.50 20.01 -8.93
C ASP A 91 -7.55 20.24 -7.75
N ASP A 92 -7.95 19.71 -6.59
CA ASP A 92 -7.17 19.79 -5.35
C ASP A 92 -6.01 18.78 -5.30
N THR A 93 -5.74 18.03 -6.38
CA THR A 93 -4.62 17.09 -6.43
C THR A 93 -3.31 17.81 -6.15
N LEU A 94 -2.58 17.35 -5.13
CA LEU A 94 -1.26 17.87 -4.81
C LEU A 94 -0.22 17.45 -5.86
N PHE A 95 0.71 18.34 -6.17
CA PHE A 95 1.85 18.00 -7.02
C PHE A 95 2.74 16.98 -6.31
N LEU A 96 3.01 15.84 -6.96
CA LEU A 96 3.95 14.84 -6.50
C LEU A 96 5.20 14.85 -7.38
N ALA A 97 6.30 15.39 -6.83
CA ALA A 97 7.58 15.40 -7.50
C ALA A 97 8.30 14.06 -7.30
N TYR A 98 8.36 13.24 -8.34
CA TYR A 98 9.19 12.04 -8.35
C TYR A 98 10.67 12.40 -8.51
N VAL A 99 11.53 11.66 -7.82
CA VAL A 99 12.98 11.90 -7.82
C VAL A 99 13.59 11.34 -9.12
N PRO A 100 14.38 12.12 -9.87
CA PRO A 100 15.16 11.61 -10.99
C PRO A 100 16.05 10.45 -10.57
N PHE A 101 16.07 9.36 -11.35
CA PHE A 101 16.87 8.17 -11.03
C PHE A 101 18.37 8.47 -10.84
N SER A 102 18.90 9.46 -11.56
CA SER A 102 20.28 9.92 -11.44
C SER A 102 20.66 10.49 -10.06
N LEU A 103 19.68 10.88 -9.24
CA LEU A 103 19.88 11.36 -7.87
C LEU A 103 19.68 10.25 -6.82
N CYS A 104 19.29 9.05 -7.24
CA CYS A 104 19.04 7.92 -6.37
C CYS A 104 20.24 6.97 -6.35
N GLU A 105 21.35 7.38 -5.71
CA GLU A 105 22.59 6.58 -5.65
C GLU A 105 22.36 5.14 -5.18
N SER A 106 21.42 4.92 -4.25
CA SER A 106 21.11 3.59 -3.72
C SER A 106 20.47 2.64 -4.72
N LEU A 107 20.00 3.14 -5.87
CA LEU A 107 19.30 2.36 -6.89
C LEU A 107 20.14 2.13 -8.15
N VAL A 108 21.40 2.59 -8.19
CA VAL A 108 22.24 2.57 -9.40
C VAL A 108 22.46 1.16 -9.96
N ASP A 109 22.55 0.15 -9.09
CA ASP A 109 22.76 -1.25 -9.46
C ASP A 109 21.45 -2.01 -9.72
N CYS A 110 20.30 -1.37 -9.52
CA CYS A 110 19.01 -2.00 -9.77
C CYS A 110 18.72 -2.09 -11.27
N ARG A 111 18.16 -3.22 -11.69
CA ARG A 111 17.53 -3.31 -13.01
C ARG A 111 16.37 -2.33 -13.08
N THR A 112 16.23 -1.67 -14.22
CA THR A 112 15.17 -0.69 -14.46
C THR A 112 14.23 -1.15 -15.57
N ILE A 113 13.04 -0.58 -15.60
CA ILE A 113 12.08 -0.70 -16.70
C ILE A 113 11.33 0.60 -16.87
N GLN A 114 11.05 0.96 -18.13
CA GLN A 114 10.23 2.12 -18.47
C GLN A 114 8.76 1.80 -18.28
N TYR A 115 7.98 2.74 -17.72
CA TYR A 115 6.56 2.55 -17.42
C TYR A 115 5.75 2.16 -18.66
N SER A 116 6.02 2.77 -19.82
CA SER A 116 5.36 2.41 -21.09
C SER A 116 5.52 0.95 -21.51
N LYS A 117 6.52 0.23 -20.98
CA LYS A 117 6.73 -1.21 -21.25
C LYS A 117 5.90 -2.12 -20.35
N LEU A 118 5.21 -1.59 -19.34
CA LEU A 118 4.35 -2.32 -18.42
C LEU A 118 2.90 -2.31 -18.90
N GLN A 119 2.48 -3.39 -19.53
CA GLN A 119 1.08 -3.59 -19.91
C GLN A 119 0.23 -3.90 -18.66
N GLU A 120 -0.87 -3.17 -18.47
CA GLU A 120 -1.84 -3.46 -17.40
C GLU A 120 -2.57 -4.78 -17.67
N LEU A 121 -2.57 -5.68 -16.67
CA LEU A 121 -3.38 -6.90 -16.69
C LEU A 121 -4.57 -6.80 -15.74
N ASP A 122 -4.33 -6.26 -14.54
CA ASP A 122 -5.35 -6.10 -13.50
C ASP A 122 -4.91 -5.01 -12.51
N ARG A 123 -5.85 -4.54 -11.70
CA ARG A 123 -5.63 -3.61 -10.59
C ARG A 123 -5.93 -4.39 -9.32
N LEU A 124 -4.92 -4.60 -8.48
CA LEU A 124 -5.03 -5.51 -7.33
C LEU A 124 -5.53 -4.79 -6.07
N GLY A 125 -5.26 -3.49 -5.97
CA GLY A 125 -5.72 -2.65 -4.86
C GLY A 125 -5.20 -1.23 -5.02
N PRO A 126 -5.46 -0.35 -4.04
CA PRO A 126 -4.79 0.93 -3.94
C PRO A 126 -3.27 0.76 -4.11
N PHE A 127 -2.66 1.58 -4.97
CA PHE A 127 -1.20 1.59 -5.20
C PHE A 127 -0.58 0.34 -5.84
N VAL A 128 -1.38 -0.66 -6.22
CA VAL A 128 -0.88 -1.96 -6.64
C VAL A 128 -1.59 -2.43 -7.91
N ASP A 129 -0.82 -2.57 -8.99
CA ASP A 129 -1.29 -3.13 -10.25
C ASP A 129 -0.62 -4.46 -10.57
N LEU A 130 -1.31 -5.31 -11.31
CA LEU A 130 -0.73 -6.47 -11.99
C LEU A 130 -0.32 -6.06 -13.40
N ARG A 131 0.95 -6.24 -13.72
CA ARG A 131 1.55 -5.82 -14.99
C ARG A 131 2.22 -6.99 -15.72
N LEU A 132 2.34 -6.85 -17.04
CA LEU A 132 3.08 -7.73 -17.93
C LEU A 132 4.16 -6.92 -18.63
N TYR A 133 5.36 -7.48 -18.76
CA TYR A 133 6.38 -6.97 -19.67
C TYR A 133 7.10 -8.12 -20.38
N LYS A 134 7.90 -7.79 -21.41
CA LYS A 134 8.86 -8.72 -22.01
C LYS A 134 10.26 -8.38 -21.54
N ASP A 135 10.95 -9.36 -20.97
CA ASP A 135 12.33 -9.20 -20.52
C ASP A 135 13.31 -9.09 -21.69
N GLU A 136 14.61 -8.99 -21.37
CA GLU A 136 15.69 -8.86 -22.35
C GLU A 136 15.78 -10.06 -23.30
N SER A 137 15.24 -11.22 -22.91
CA SER A 137 15.16 -12.43 -23.74
C SER A 137 13.85 -12.54 -24.51
N GLY A 138 12.96 -11.54 -24.38
CA GLY A 138 11.63 -11.53 -25.00
C GLY A 138 10.60 -12.40 -24.28
N ILE A 139 10.93 -12.93 -23.10
CA ILE A 139 10.03 -13.77 -22.30
C ILE A 139 9.09 -12.87 -21.52
N SER A 140 7.80 -13.21 -21.55
CA SER A 140 6.77 -12.49 -20.80
C SER A 140 6.91 -12.74 -19.31
N GLN A 141 7.00 -11.65 -18.53
CA GLN A 141 7.08 -11.64 -17.08
C GLN A 141 5.84 -10.95 -16.50
N THR A 142 5.09 -11.68 -15.67
CA THR A 142 3.99 -11.12 -14.90
C THR A 142 4.52 -10.65 -13.54
N VAL A 143 4.24 -9.39 -13.21
CA VAL A 143 4.78 -8.73 -12.01
C VAL A 143 3.73 -7.90 -11.31
N VAL A 144 3.95 -7.66 -10.03
CA VAL A 144 3.18 -6.71 -9.23
C VAL A 144 3.90 -5.38 -9.26
N PHE A 145 3.27 -4.34 -9.77
CA PHE A 145 3.78 -2.97 -9.78
C PHE A 145 3.24 -2.21 -8.58
N LYS A 146 4.13 -1.80 -7.69
CA LYS A 146 3.84 -0.95 -6.52
C LYS A 146 4.30 0.48 -6.79
N PHE A 147 3.44 1.45 -6.51
CA PHE A 147 3.69 2.87 -6.78
C PHE A 147 3.03 3.77 -5.73
N ASN A 148 3.33 5.06 -5.70
CA ASN A 148 2.68 6.00 -4.78
C ASN A 148 2.24 7.25 -5.54
N VAL A 149 0.94 7.53 -5.56
CA VAL A 149 0.35 8.72 -6.22
C VAL A 149 0.04 9.87 -5.27
N LEU A 150 0.15 9.66 -3.95
CA LEU A 150 -0.21 10.67 -2.96
C LEU A 150 1.01 11.46 -2.50
N ASN A 151 0.92 12.79 -2.53
CA ASN A 151 1.92 13.66 -1.89
C ASN A 151 1.69 13.76 -0.37
N LYS A 152 1.76 12.62 0.32
CA LYS A 152 1.68 12.54 1.79
C LYS A 152 3.04 12.05 2.31
N PRO A 153 3.74 12.81 3.18
CA PRO A 153 5.11 12.47 3.61
C PRO A 153 5.28 11.03 4.09
N LEU A 154 4.35 10.53 4.90
CA LEU A 154 4.38 9.16 5.40
C LEU A 154 4.30 8.13 4.26
N ARG A 155 3.40 8.31 3.28
CA ARG A 155 3.25 7.37 2.16
C ARG A 155 4.47 7.35 1.24
N ILE A 156 5.08 8.51 0.99
CA ILE A 156 6.32 8.60 0.24
C ILE A 156 7.45 7.85 0.97
N GLN A 157 7.58 8.04 2.28
CA GLN A 157 8.58 7.33 3.09
C GLN A 157 8.33 5.82 3.12
N MET A 158 7.07 5.38 3.21
CA MET A 158 6.69 3.95 3.19
C MET A 158 7.12 3.31 1.86
N ALA A 159 6.74 3.89 0.73
CA ALA A 159 7.10 3.38 -0.60
C ALA A 159 8.62 3.37 -0.83
N TRP A 160 9.31 4.44 -0.43
CA TRP A 160 10.77 4.53 -0.52
C TRP A 160 11.48 3.49 0.33
N GLY A 161 11.02 3.28 1.56
CA GLY A 161 11.58 2.30 2.48
C GLY A 161 11.34 0.87 2.00
N GLU A 162 10.13 0.54 1.52
CA GLU A 162 9.85 -0.79 0.96
C GLU A 162 10.77 -1.11 -0.21
N LEU A 163 10.89 -0.18 -1.17
CA LEU A 163 11.79 -0.30 -2.31
C LEU A 163 13.22 -0.62 -1.85
N ASN A 164 13.77 0.19 -0.93
CA ASN A 164 15.16 0.03 -0.50
C ASN A 164 15.40 -1.23 0.33
N ILE A 165 14.40 -1.68 1.12
CA ILE A 165 14.46 -2.97 1.82
C ILE A 165 14.50 -4.10 0.79
N LEU A 166 13.47 -4.22 -0.05
CA LEU A 166 13.32 -5.38 -0.94
C LEU A 166 14.47 -5.50 -1.94
N LYS A 167 14.98 -4.39 -2.48
CA LYS A 167 16.13 -4.41 -3.41
C LYS A 167 17.45 -4.81 -2.74
N SER A 168 17.54 -4.72 -1.41
CA SER A 168 18.78 -4.98 -0.66
C SER A 168 18.75 -6.25 0.17
N LEU A 169 17.56 -6.85 0.38
CA LEU A 169 17.45 -8.12 1.08
C LEU A 169 18.18 -9.23 0.29
N PRO A 170 18.91 -10.12 0.98
CA PRO A 170 19.44 -11.30 0.33
C PRO A 170 18.29 -12.20 -0.15
N PRO A 171 18.47 -12.97 -1.23
CA PRO A 171 17.46 -13.92 -1.70
C PRO A 171 17.04 -14.87 -0.58
N HIS A 172 15.75 -14.92 -0.29
CA HIS A 172 15.17 -15.79 0.74
C HIS A 172 13.90 -16.47 0.19
N PRO A 173 13.72 -17.79 0.37
CA PRO A 173 12.59 -18.52 -0.23
C PRO A 173 11.21 -18.07 0.28
N ASN A 174 11.17 -17.48 1.48
CA ASN A 174 9.94 -17.00 2.12
C ASN A 174 9.79 -15.47 2.11
N ILE A 175 10.54 -14.75 1.26
CA ILE A 175 10.39 -13.29 1.08
C ILE A 175 10.12 -13.01 -0.40
N ILE A 176 9.21 -12.09 -0.67
CA ILE A 176 8.87 -11.70 -2.04
C ILE A 176 10.11 -11.17 -2.79
N PRO A 177 10.44 -11.72 -3.98
CA PRO A 177 11.56 -11.22 -4.76
C PRO A 177 11.28 -9.83 -5.35
N PHE A 178 12.21 -8.90 -5.13
CA PHE A 178 12.33 -7.67 -5.90
C PHE A 178 12.64 -7.98 -7.38
N ASP A 179 12.02 -7.25 -8.30
CA ASP A 179 12.28 -7.41 -9.73
C ASP A 179 13.04 -6.21 -10.32
N ARG A 180 12.40 -5.02 -10.40
CA ARG A 180 12.94 -3.82 -11.07
C ARG A 180 12.46 -2.52 -10.46
N VAL A 181 13.23 -1.45 -10.65
CA VAL A 181 12.78 -0.07 -10.47
C VAL A 181 12.01 0.38 -11.71
N VAL A 182 10.85 1.01 -11.52
CA VAL A 182 10.05 1.56 -12.61
C VAL A 182 10.35 3.04 -12.77
N LEU A 183 10.75 3.40 -13.98
CA LEU A 183 11.03 4.77 -14.39
C LEU A 183 9.92 5.28 -15.28
N GLU A 184 9.53 6.54 -15.11
CA GLU A 184 8.72 7.20 -16.13
C GLU A 184 9.55 7.57 -17.36
N ASP A 185 8.86 7.64 -18.49
CA ASP A 185 9.47 7.62 -19.81
C ASP A 185 10.21 8.90 -20.24
N GLN A 186 9.89 10.06 -19.66
CA GLN A 186 10.38 11.36 -20.17
C GLN A 186 11.65 11.83 -19.45
N GLU A 187 11.61 11.92 -18.12
CA GLU A 187 12.69 12.45 -17.28
C GLU A 187 13.39 11.38 -16.45
N SER A 188 13.05 10.10 -16.67
CA SER A 188 13.56 8.94 -15.94
C SER A 188 13.44 9.07 -14.42
N ARG A 189 12.30 9.59 -13.95
CA ARG A 189 12.00 9.67 -12.51
C ARG A 189 11.51 8.33 -11.97
N VAL A 190 11.88 8.03 -10.73
CA VAL A 190 11.48 6.81 -10.03
C VAL A 190 10.02 6.94 -9.60
N ILE A 191 9.13 6.17 -10.23
CA ILE A 191 7.68 6.22 -9.95
C ILE A 191 7.18 5.03 -9.14
N GLY A 192 8.00 3.99 -8.99
CA GLY A 192 7.66 2.79 -8.25
C GLY A 192 8.63 1.64 -8.53
N PHE A 193 8.19 0.43 -8.24
CA PHE A 193 8.97 -0.78 -8.45
C PHE A 193 8.10 -2.01 -8.68
N THR A 194 8.70 -3.05 -9.23
CA THR A 194 8.05 -4.34 -9.46
C THR A 194 8.58 -5.42 -8.52
N THR A 195 7.69 -6.33 -8.13
CA THR A 195 8.03 -7.59 -7.48
C THR A 195 7.48 -8.77 -8.29
N LYS A 196 8.02 -9.96 -8.05
CA LYS A 196 7.50 -11.19 -8.68
C LYS A 196 6.03 -11.40 -8.31
N TYR A 197 5.18 -11.69 -9.31
CA TYR A 197 3.81 -12.11 -9.03
C TYR A 197 3.76 -13.57 -8.58
N ILE A 198 3.05 -13.84 -7.47
CA ILE A 198 2.80 -15.18 -6.94
C ILE A 198 1.29 -15.44 -7.02
N SER A 199 0.89 -16.47 -7.78
CA SER A 199 -0.52 -16.69 -8.13
C SER A 199 -1.30 -17.58 -7.17
N GLY A 200 -0.69 -18.10 -6.11
CA GLY A 200 -1.37 -19.01 -5.18
C GLY A 200 -2.30 -18.34 -4.17
N GLY A 201 -2.46 -17.01 -4.25
CA GLY A 201 -3.28 -16.23 -3.32
C GLY A 201 -2.62 -16.05 -1.96
N ASN A 202 -3.33 -15.38 -1.05
CA ASN A 202 -2.87 -15.13 0.32
C ASN A 202 -3.70 -15.90 1.35
N LEU A 203 -3.15 -16.04 2.56
CA LEU A 203 -3.75 -16.76 3.67
C LEU A 203 -4.92 -16.02 4.35
N ALA A 204 -5.36 -14.85 3.86
CA ALA A 204 -6.63 -14.27 4.30
C ALA A 204 -7.83 -15.04 3.71
N ASN A 205 -7.66 -15.78 2.61
CA ASN A 205 -8.70 -16.66 2.08
C ASN A 205 -8.88 -17.89 3.00
N PRO A 206 -10.00 -18.03 3.74
CA PRO A 206 -10.21 -19.12 4.69
C PRO A 206 -10.18 -20.51 4.04
N ASP A 207 -10.48 -20.61 2.75
CA ASP A 207 -10.57 -21.87 2.00
C ASP A 207 -9.21 -22.54 1.76
N ILE A 208 -8.10 -21.83 2.02
CA ILE A 208 -6.76 -22.38 1.90
C ILE A 208 -6.42 -23.15 3.20
N LEU A 209 -6.16 -24.46 3.07
CA LEU A 209 -5.59 -25.30 4.13
C LEU A 209 -4.35 -24.62 4.73
N PHE A 210 -4.29 -24.47 6.06
CA PHE A 210 -3.10 -23.95 6.73
C PHE A 210 -2.23 -25.08 7.28
N ARG A 211 -0.96 -25.09 6.85
CA ARG A 211 0.00 -26.16 7.20
C ARG A 211 0.86 -25.79 8.41
N PHE A 212 1.18 -26.77 9.25
CA PHE A 212 2.10 -26.58 10.37
C PHE A 212 3.48 -26.12 9.92
N GLU A 213 3.96 -26.65 8.78
CA GLU A 213 5.23 -26.21 8.17
C GLU A 213 5.24 -24.71 7.86
N TRP A 214 4.10 -24.13 7.48
CA TRP A 214 4.01 -22.71 7.15
C TRP A 214 4.15 -21.82 8.39
N LEU A 215 3.71 -22.27 9.56
CA LEU A 215 4.01 -21.59 10.81
C LEU A 215 5.52 -21.62 11.11
N GLN A 216 6.19 -22.76 10.88
CA GLN A 216 7.63 -22.88 11.08
C GLN A 216 8.40 -21.93 10.15
N GLN A 217 8.05 -21.92 8.85
CA GLN A 217 8.62 -21.00 7.87
C GLN A 217 8.38 -19.53 8.25
N LEU A 218 7.21 -19.19 8.81
CA LEU A 218 6.89 -17.83 9.25
C LEU A 218 7.79 -17.41 10.40
N THR A 219 7.94 -18.28 11.41
CA THR A 219 8.82 -18.00 12.54
C THR A 219 10.28 -17.90 12.11
N GLU A 220 10.73 -18.73 11.18
CA GLU A 220 12.10 -18.70 10.65
C GLU A 220 12.39 -17.40 9.90
N VAL A 221 11.49 -16.94 9.01
CA VAL A 221 11.70 -15.69 8.28
C VAL A 221 11.62 -14.46 9.19
N VAL A 222 10.76 -14.49 10.21
CA VAL A 222 10.67 -13.44 11.23
C VAL A 222 11.97 -13.37 12.04
N ASP A 223 12.57 -14.51 12.37
CA ASP A 223 13.83 -14.58 13.10
C ASP A 223 15.00 -14.09 12.27
N PHE A 224 15.04 -14.49 11.01
CA PHE A 224 15.99 -13.99 10.05
C PHE A 224 15.93 -12.46 9.93
N LEU A 225 14.73 -11.89 9.78
CA LEU A 225 14.55 -10.44 9.69
C LEU A 225 14.93 -9.74 11.00
N ASN A 226 14.36 -10.15 12.13
CA ASN A 226 14.52 -9.44 13.39
C ASN A 226 15.90 -9.64 14.00
N LEU A 227 16.40 -10.88 14.04
CA LEU A 227 17.60 -11.25 14.79
C LEU A 227 18.88 -11.16 13.95
N GLU A 228 18.83 -11.41 12.64
CA GLU A 228 20.02 -11.29 11.80
C GLU A 228 20.15 -9.92 11.14
N LEU A 229 19.06 -9.42 10.55
CA LEU A 229 19.06 -8.20 9.76
C LEU A 229 18.63 -6.95 10.54
N GLY A 230 18.05 -7.11 11.74
CA GLY A 230 17.53 -5.98 12.52
C GLY A 230 16.40 -5.25 11.79
N ILE A 231 15.58 -5.99 11.03
CA ILE A 231 14.40 -5.53 10.31
C ILE A 231 13.16 -6.10 11.00
N MET A 232 12.20 -5.23 11.29
CA MET A 232 10.90 -5.62 11.82
C MET A 232 9.83 -5.33 10.77
N HIS A 233 9.00 -6.29 10.41
CA HIS A 233 7.98 -6.14 9.36
C HIS A 233 6.85 -5.20 9.80
N GLN A 234 6.44 -5.27 11.07
CA GLN A 234 5.40 -4.44 11.71
C GLN A 234 3.97 -4.58 11.14
N ASP A 235 3.75 -5.62 10.31
CA ASP A 235 2.43 -5.94 9.72
C ASP A 235 2.33 -7.43 9.32
N ILE A 236 2.82 -8.33 10.17
CA ILE A 236 2.62 -9.76 9.99
C ILE A 236 1.11 -10.04 10.17
N ALA A 237 0.46 -10.47 9.09
CA ALA A 237 -0.97 -10.73 9.01
C ALA A 237 -1.28 -11.74 7.89
N PRO A 238 -2.42 -12.45 7.94
CA PRO A 238 -2.80 -13.43 6.91
C PRO A 238 -2.80 -12.88 5.47
N ARG A 239 -3.23 -11.61 5.30
CA ARG A 239 -3.25 -10.92 4.00
C ARG A 239 -1.86 -10.72 3.39
N ASN A 240 -0.81 -10.72 4.21
CA ASN A 240 0.58 -10.48 3.83
C ASN A 240 1.39 -11.78 3.66
N LEU A 241 0.73 -12.94 3.65
CA LEU A 241 1.34 -14.26 3.47
C LEU A 241 0.79 -14.92 2.21
N LEU A 242 1.59 -14.96 1.15
CA LEU A 242 1.26 -15.62 -0.12
C LEU A 242 1.65 -17.10 -0.08
N ILE A 243 0.96 -17.94 -0.86
CA ILE A 243 1.40 -19.32 -1.11
C ILE A 243 2.01 -19.38 -2.51
N ASP A 244 3.27 -19.78 -2.61
CA ASP A 244 3.89 -20.06 -3.90
C ASP A 244 3.41 -21.44 -4.40
N PRO A 245 2.62 -21.51 -5.48
CA PRO A 245 2.08 -22.78 -5.96
C PRO A 245 3.19 -23.74 -6.45
N CYS A 246 4.34 -23.22 -6.89
CA CYS A 246 5.44 -24.04 -7.40
C CYS A 246 6.23 -24.71 -6.28
N THR A 247 6.42 -24.02 -5.16
CA THR A 247 7.25 -24.51 -4.05
C THR A 247 6.42 -24.99 -2.86
N GLN A 248 5.13 -24.67 -2.82
CA GLN A 248 4.21 -24.92 -1.70
C GLN A 248 4.68 -24.29 -0.38
N LYS A 249 5.41 -23.17 -0.47
CA LYS A 249 5.93 -22.40 0.66
C LYS A 249 5.19 -21.09 0.83
N ILE A 250 5.19 -20.58 2.06
CA ILE A 250 4.74 -19.21 2.29
C ILE A 250 5.75 -18.20 1.76
N VAL A 251 5.27 -17.05 1.31
CA VAL A 251 6.09 -15.91 0.91
C VAL A 251 5.53 -14.67 1.61
N LEU A 252 6.35 -14.07 2.47
CA LEU A 252 6.05 -12.80 3.14
C LEU A 252 6.26 -11.63 2.17
N PHE A 253 5.31 -10.73 2.11
CA PHE A 253 5.36 -9.52 1.29
C PHE A 253 4.77 -8.32 2.04
N ASP A 254 4.88 -7.14 1.42
CA ASP A 254 4.34 -5.87 1.93
C ASP A 254 5.15 -5.24 3.07
N PHE A 255 6.38 -4.84 2.75
CA PHE A 255 7.33 -4.26 3.71
C PHE A 255 7.16 -2.72 3.83
N ASP A 256 5.99 -2.17 3.48
CA ASP A 256 5.75 -0.72 3.48
C ASP A 256 5.79 -0.11 4.89
N ARG A 257 5.50 -0.93 5.92
CA ARG A 257 5.60 -0.58 7.34
C ARG A 257 6.92 -0.98 8.00
N ALA A 258 7.83 -1.63 7.29
CA ALA A 258 8.98 -2.23 7.95
C ALA A 258 9.92 -1.20 8.59
N ALA A 259 10.45 -1.53 9.77
CA ALA A 259 11.46 -0.76 10.50
C ALA A 259 12.85 -1.39 10.36
N SER A 260 13.87 -0.56 10.54
CA SER A 260 15.23 -1.04 10.81
C SER A 260 15.81 -0.31 12.01
N GLY A 261 16.28 -1.08 12.98
CA GLY A 261 16.67 -0.55 14.28
C GLY A 261 15.59 0.37 14.85
N LYS A 262 15.93 1.63 15.14
CA LYS A 262 14.98 2.63 15.64
C LYS A 262 14.24 3.39 14.53
N GLN A 263 14.68 3.28 13.29
CA GLN A 263 14.09 4.01 12.17
C GLN A 263 12.72 3.40 11.82
N ARG A 264 11.67 4.22 11.91
CA ARG A 264 10.26 3.84 11.68
C ARG A 264 9.73 2.74 12.61
N LEU A 265 10.39 2.48 13.72
CA LEU A 265 9.88 1.56 14.73
C LEU A 265 8.71 2.21 15.46
N TYR A 266 7.52 1.62 15.36
CA TYR A 266 6.32 2.07 16.03
C TYR A 266 6.08 1.29 17.31
N ASP A 267 5.61 1.99 18.34
CA ASP A 267 5.24 1.35 19.59
C ASP A 267 4.09 0.36 19.38
N GLY A 268 4.16 -0.81 20.01
CA GLY A 268 3.15 -1.88 19.86
C GLY A 268 3.13 -2.60 18.51
N ARG A 269 4.07 -2.37 17.59
CA ARG A 269 4.14 -3.09 16.29
C ARG A 269 5.24 -4.15 16.23
N ASP A 270 5.24 -5.03 17.21
CA ASP A 270 6.21 -6.12 17.29
C ASP A 270 5.82 -7.35 16.45
N ASP A 271 6.78 -7.94 15.74
CA ASP A 271 6.54 -9.09 14.85
C ASP A 271 6.20 -10.38 15.61
N VAL A 272 6.70 -10.57 16.83
CA VAL A 272 6.38 -11.75 17.67
C VAL A 272 4.89 -11.72 18.04
N MET A 273 4.40 -10.55 18.45
CA MET A 273 2.98 -10.31 18.63
C MET A 273 2.20 -10.48 17.31
N GLY A 274 2.72 -9.95 16.20
CA GLY A 274 2.14 -10.12 14.87
C GLY A 274 1.93 -11.58 14.49
N VAL A 275 2.92 -12.45 14.70
CA VAL A 275 2.82 -13.91 14.47
C VAL A 275 1.76 -14.54 15.36
N ALA A 276 1.69 -14.17 16.64
CA ALA A 276 0.70 -14.73 17.57
C ALA A 276 -0.75 -14.40 17.17
N PHE A 277 -1.03 -13.13 16.85
CA PHE A 277 -2.35 -12.71 16.36
C PHE A 277 -2.67 -13.32 14.99
N THR A 278 -1.68 -13.39 14.09
CA THR A 278 -1.84 -14.03 12.77
C THR A 278 -2.23 -15.48 12.93
N LEU A 279 -1.52 -16.26 13.75
CA LEU A 279 -1.83 -17.68 13.95
C LEU A 279 -3.23 -17.89 14.53
N TYR A 280 -3.62 -17.08 15.49
CA TYR A 280 -4.97 -17.11 16.04
C TYR A 280 -6.02 -16.87 14.95
N GLN A 281 -5.90 -15.77 14.20
CA GLN A 281 -6.80 -15.44 13.11
C GLN A 281 -6.85 -16.55 12.04
N LEU A 282 -5.71 -17.14 11.69
CA LEU A 282 -5.66 -18.22 10.70
C LEU A 282 -6.41 -19.46 11.14
N ILE A 283 -6.40 -19.79 12.43
CA ILE A 283 -7.05 -21.00 12.98
C ILE A 283 -8.53 -20.74 13.26
N THR A 284 -8.87 -19.61 13.88
CA THR A 284 -10.22 -19.35 14.40
C THR A 284 -11.09 -18.54 13.45
N ASN A 285 -10.50 -17.94 12.41
CA ASN A 285 -11.15 -16.95 11.53
C ASN A 285 -11.74 -15.74 12.29
N ASP A 286 -11.31 -15.52 13.53
CA ASP A 286 -11.76 -14.39 14.35
C ASP A 286 -10.90 -13.16 14.05
N THR A 287 -11.54 -12.15 13.45
CA THR A 287 -10.92 -10.88 13.07
C THR A 287 -11.15 -9.77 14.10
N SER A 288 -11.82 -10.03 15.23
CA SER A 288 -12.21 -9.01 16.22
C SER A 288 -11.04 -8.22 16.80
N PHE A 289 -9.84 -8.82 16.83
CA PHE A 289 -8.63 -8.14 17.29
C PHE A 289 -8.03 -7.17 16.26
N SER A 290 -8.48 -7.23 15.00
CA SER A 290 -7.98 -6.37 13.93
C SER A 290 -8.34 -4.90 14.15
N ASP A 291 -9.50 -4.64 14.77
CA ASP A 291 -10.00 -3.29 15.05
C ASP A 291 -9.37 -2.68 16.31
N ILE A 292 -8.71 -3.50 17.13
CA ILE A 292 -8.03 -3.01 18.33
C ILE A 292 -6.73 -2.30 17.90
N PRO A 293 -6.50 -1.06 18.34
CA PRO A 293 -5.26 -0.36 18.03
C PRO A 293 -4.03 -1.15 18.49
N HIS A 294 -2.96 -1.11 17.69
CA HIS A 294 -1.77 -1.91 17.93
C HIS A 294 -1.06 -1.60 19.26
N TRP A 295 -1.14 -0.37 19.76
CA TRP A 295 -0.62 0.02 21.07
C TRP A 295 -1.45 -0.52 22.25
N ASP A 296 -2.71 -0.93 22.01
CA ASP A 296 -3.58 -1.53 23.03
C ASP A 296 -3.55 -3.07 22.98
N ARG A 297 -2.86 -3.66 22.00
CA ARG A 297 -2.74 -5.11 21.87
C ARG A 297 -1.72 -5.65 22.85
N ASN A 298 -2.05 -6.81 23.41
CA ASN A 298 -1.14 -7.60 24.22
C ASN A 298 -1.26 -9.07 23.82
N ILE A 299 -0.14 -9.79 23.77
CA ILE A 299 -0.11 -11.20 23.39
C ILE A 299 -1.02 -12.08 24.25
N ASN A 300 -1.23 -11.69 25.52
CA ASN A 300 -2.07 -12.43 26.45
C ASN A 300 -3.54 -12.46 26.01
N MET A 301 -3.99 -11.50 25.19
CA MET A 301 -5.35 -11.49 24.64
C MET A 301 -5.65 -12.77 23.84
N VAL A 302 -4.62 -13.33 23.21
CA VAL A 302 -4.72 -14.56 22.40
C VAL A 302 -4.21 -15.78 23.18
N GLN A 303 -3.09 -15.65 23.89
CA GLN A 303 -2.48 -16.78 24.62
C GLN A 303 -3.30 -17.26 25.82
N SER A 304 -4.06 -16.36 26.48
CA SER A 304 -4.87 -16.72 27.64
C SER A 304 -6.19 -17.41 27.29
N ILE A 305 -6.58 -17.42 26.01
CA ILE A 305 -7.79 -18.10 25.55
C ILE A 305 -7.57 -19.62 25.70
N PRO A 306 -8.39 -20.32 26.51
CA PRO A 306 -8.12 -21.72 26.86
C PRO A 306 -8.20 -22.65 25.65
N GLU A 307 -9.16 -22.42 24.75
CA GLU A 307 -9.41 -23.26 23.58
C GLU A 307 -9.53 -22.39 22.33
N TRP A 308 -8.89 -22.80 21.23
CA TRP A 308 -9.05 -22.15 19.93
C TRP A 308 -9.90 -23.04 19.06
N THR A 309 -11.17 -22.67 18.88
CA THR A 309 -12.08 -23.38 17.96
C THR A 309 -11.59 -23.15 16.53
N SER A 310 -11.23 -24.24 15.86
CA SER A 310 -10.76 -24.19 14.49
C SER A 310 -11.94 -23.97 13.53
N HIS A 311 -11.83 -22.95 12.68
CA HIS A 311 -12.77 -22.64 11.60
C HIS A 311 -12.10 -22.69 10.21
N ARG A 312 -10.94 -23.35 10.13
CA ARG A 312 -10.18 -23.57 8.90
C ARG A 312 -9.64 -24.99 8.88
N GLU A 313 -9.51 -25.58 7.70
CA GLU A 313 -8.82 -26.86 7.52
C GLU A 313 -7.33 -26.75 7.91
N LEU A 314 -6.85 -27.66 8.75
CA LEU A 314 -5.46 -27.74 9.22
C LEU A 314 -4.87 -29.12 8.90
N ASP A 315 -3.57 -29.18 8.64
CA ASP A 315 -2.84 -30.46 8.45
C ASP A 315 -2.38 -31.11 9.76
N SER A 316 -2.72 -30.50 10.91
CA SER A 316 -2.30 -30.90 12.25
C SER A 316 -3.27 -30.36 13.31
N GLU A 317 -3.22 -30.95 14.50
CA GLU A 317 -4.02 -30.52 15.64
C GLU A 317 -3.66 -29.10 16.10
N VAL A 318 -4.67 -28.30 16.48
CA VAL A 318 -4.49 -26.93 17.02
C VAL A 318 -3.49 -26.89 18.18
N SER A 319 -3.47 -27.91 19.02
CA SER A 319 -2.53 -28.03 20.14
C SER A 319 -1.07 -28.00 19.68
N LYS A 320 -0.75 -28.62 18.54
CA LYS A 320 0.61 -28.63 17.97
C LYS A 320 1.06 -27.23 17.57
N PHE A 321 0.19 -26.48 16.87
CA PHE A 321 0.44 -25.09 16.50
C PHE A 321 0.67 -24.21 17.74
N ARG A 322 -0.20 -24.34 18.75
CA ARG A 322 -0.12 -23.56 19.99
C ARG A 322 1.12 -23.88 20.82
N SER A 323 1.49 -25.15 20.94
CA SER A 323 2.70 -25.56 21.65
C SER A 323 3.95 -24.99 20.98
N PHE A 324 4.06 -25.12 19.66
CA PHE A 324 5.18 -24.56 18.90
C PHE A 324 5.29 -23.03 19.06
N LEU A 325 4.18 -22.31 18.89
CA LEU A 325 4.16 -20.85 19.08
C LEU A 325 4.59 -20.47 20.50
N SER A 326 4.10 -21.18 21.52
CA SER A 326 4.42 -20.87 22.92
C SER A 326 5.90 -21.10 23.24
N GLU A 327 6.49 -22.17 22.70
CA GLU A 327 7.93 -22.44 22.83
C GLU A 327 8.75 -21.35 22.14
N TRP A 328 8.41 -21.01 20.89
CA TRP A 328 9.09 -19.95 20.13
C TRP A 328 9.02 -18.58 20.82
N ILE A 329 7.89 -18.21 21.42
CA ILE A 329 7.76 -16.99 22.23
C ILE A 329 8.56 -17.08 23.54
N ALA A 330 8.60 -18.25 24.18
CA ALA A 330 9.32 -18.43 25.44
C ALA A 330 10.84 -18.26 25.25
N THR A 331 11.42 -18.84 24.20
CA THR A 331 12.86 -18.69 23.87
C THR A 331 13.28 -17.23 23.79
N ARG A 332 12.41 -16.39 23.22
CA ARG A 332 12.58 -14.95 23.08
C ARG A 332 12.57 -14.19 24.41
N ARG A 333 11.68 -14.60 25.31
CA ARG A 333 11.55 -14.00 26.66
C ARG A 333 12.63 -14.44 27.64
N SER A 334 13.22 -15.62 27.48
CA SER A 334 14.11 -16.24 28.46
C SER A 334 15.57 -15.76 28.42
N ASP A 335 15.96 -15.02 27.39
CA ASP A 335 17.37 -14.87 27.02
C ASP A 335 18.13 -13.66 27.61
N GLY A 336 17.56 -12.99 28.63
CA GLY A 336 18.25 -12.01 29.50
C GLY A 336 18.54 -10.64 28.88
N ALA A 337 18.97 -10.59 27.61
CA ALA A 337 18.97 -9.42 26.74
C ALA A 337 17.68 -9.49 25.93
N GLY A 338 16.64 -8.76 26.33
CA GLY A 338 15.29 -8.90 25.75
C GLY A 338 15.28 -8.79 24.22
N ASP A 339 14.23 -9.33 23.56
CA ASP A 339 14.11 -9.38 22.09
C ASP A 339 14.46 -8.07 21.38
N MET A 340 14.01 -6.96 21.95
CA MET A 340 14.29 -5.63 21.44
C MET A 340 15.78 -5.28 21.46
N GLU A 341 16.53 -5.70 22.48
CA GLU A 341 17.98 -5.50 22.53
C GLU A 341 18.69 -6.30 21.44
N ARG A 342 18.25 -7.53 21.18
CA ARG A 342 18.81 -8.37 20.11
C ARG A 342 18.52 -7.78 18.73
N TYR A 343 17.27 -7.41 18.47
CA TYR A 343 16.87 -6.71 17.26
C TYR A 343 17.68 -5.43 17.05
N LEU A 344 17.78 -4.60 18.10
CA LEU A 344 18.57 -3.36 18.07
C LEU A 344 20.07 -3.59 17.99
N ASN A 345 20.57 -4.82 18.10
CA ASN A 345 21.98 -5.19 18.01
C ASN A 345 22.24 -6.31 16.98
N ALA A 346 21.33 -6.50 16.02
CA ALA A 346 21.44 -7.54 15.01
C ALA A 346 22.81 -7.48 14.27
N PRO A 347 23.48 -8.64 14.06
CA PRO A 347 24.86 -8.70 13.59
C PRO A 347 25.05 -8.20 12.16
N ARG A 348 24.00 -8.26 11.33
CA ARG A 348 23.99 -7.77 9.95
C ARG A 348 22.95 -6.68 9.78
N ARG A 349 22.87 -5.77 10.75
CA ARG A 349 21.87 -4.71 10.76
C ARG A 349 21.82 -3.99 9.42
N PHE A 350 20.64 -4.03 8.82
CA PHE A 350 20.35 -3.37 7.57
C PHE A 350 20.18 -1.87 7.79
N THR A 351 20.68 -1.03 6.89
CA THR A 351 20.35 0.40 6.85
C THR A 351 19.98 0.79 5.43
N TRP A 352 19.07 1.75 5.30
CA TRP A 352 18.69 2.29 3.99
C TRP A 352 18.79 3.82 4.01
N PRO A 353 18.98 4.46 2.84
CA PRO A 353 19.09 5.90 2.76
C PRO A 353 17.75 6.59 3.06
N ASP A 354 17.84 7.81 3.57
CA ASP A 354 16.68 8.70 3.68
C ASP A 354 16.06 8.97 2.30
N THR A 355 14.76 9.28 2.30
CA THR A 355 14.05 9.65 1.08
C THR A 355 14.63 10.96 0.52
N PRO A 356 15.15 10.97 -0.72
CA PRO A 356 15.65 12.19 -1.33
C PRO A 356 14.53 13.21 -1.54
N THR A 357 14.83 14.49 -1.35
CA THR A 357 13.92 15.58 -1.74
C THR A 357 14.05 15.84 -3.23
N ALA A 358 12.95 15.72 -3.97
CA ALA A 358 12.96 16.04 -5.39
C ALA A 358 13.32 17.52 -5.63
N PRO A 359 14.20 17.83 -6.59
CA PRO A 359 14.68 19.19 -6.85
C PRO A 359 13.55 20.13 -7.27
N ASP A 360 12.48 19.58 -7.86
CA ASP A 360 11.26 20.31 -8.21
C ASP A 360 10.64 21.05 -7.04
N TYR A 361 10.86 20.60 -5.80
CA TYR A 361 10.38 21.29 -4.62
C TYR A 361 11.09 22.62 -4.36
N ASN A 362 12.29 22.84 -4.90
CA ASN A 362 13.05 24.09 -4.75
C ASN A 362 12.58 25.21 -5.69
N VAL A 363 11.65 24.93 -6.61
CA VAL A 363 11.11 25.94 -7.53
C VAL A 363 10.17 26.89 -6.76
N LEU A 364 10.44 28.20 -6.89
CA LEU A 364 9.66 29.28 -6.30
C LEU A 364 8.31 29.44 -7.01
N PHE A 365 7.25 29.64 -6.24
CA PHE A 365 5.91 29.92 -6.73
C PHE A 365 5.18 30.93 -5.85
N GLU A 366 4.23 31.64 -6.46
CA GLU A 366 3.36 32.56 -5.73
C GLU A 366 2.32 31.76 -4.93
N SER A 367 2.32 31.95 -3.62
CA SER A 367 1.40 31.35 -2.66
C SER A 367 0.58 32.46 -2.00
N GLY A 368 -0.37 32.99 -2.77
CA GLY A 368 -1.25 34.07 -2.35
C GLY A 368 -0.52 35.40 -2.14
N THR A 369 -1.17 36.30 -1.41
CA THR A 369 -0.68 37.65 -1.16
C THR A 369 -0.46 37.89 0.33
N THR A 370 0.59 38.65 0.67
CA THR A 370 0.81 39.18 2.01
C THR A 370 -0.26 40.21 2.40
N SER A 371 -0.33 40.57 3.68
CA SER A 371 -1.31 41.55 4.19
C SER A 371 -1.17 42.96 3.58
N ASP A 372 0.00 43.29 3.04
CA ASP A 372 0.27 44.52 2.28
C ASP A 372 0.01 44.37 0.76
N GLY A 373 -0.61 43.27 0.32
CA GLY A 373 -1.05 43.04 -1.06
C GLY A 373 0.07 42.64 -2.03
N LYS A 374 1.26 42.27 -1.53
CA LYS A 374 2.37 41.80 -2.38
C LYS A 374 2.28 40.29 -2.61
N PRO A 375 2.75 39.79 -3.77
CA PRO A 375 2.90 38.36 -4.00
C PRO A 375 3.80 37.73 -2.93
N ASN A 376 3.31 36.67 -2.28
CA ASN A 376 4.09 35.88 -1.34
C ASN A 376 4.74 34.72 -2.09
N TRP A 377 6.07 34.68 -2.15
CA TRP A 377 6.80 33.64 -2.88
C TRP A 377 7.32 32.55 -1.92
N THR A 378 7.06 31.29 -2.23
CA THR A 378 7.50 30.14 -1.41
C THR A 378 7.99 28.97 -2.27
N THR A 379 8.58 27.96 -1.63
CA THR A 379 9.02 26.68 -2.22
C THR A 379 8.30 25.52 -1.50
N GLY A 380 8.42 24.30 -2.02
CA GLY A 380 7.87 23.10 -1.39
C GLY A 380 6.52 22.65 -1.96
N HIS A 381 5.65 22.14 -1.08
CA HIS A 381 4.37 21.54 -1.49
C HIS A 381 3.45 22.57 -2.15
N ARG A 382 2.77 22.16 -3.23
CA ARG A 382 1.84 22.97 -4.02
C ARG A 382 0.82 22.09 -4.74
N SER A 383 -0.25 22.67 -5.26
CA SER A 383 -1.20 21.94 -6.11
C SER A 383 -0.54 21.54 -7.43
N ARG A 384 -1.04 20.45 -8.04
CA ARG A 384 -0.64 20.00 -9.37
C ARG A 384 -0.85 21.10 -10.39
N HIS A 385 -1.99 21.78 -10.35
CA HIS A 385 -2.31 22.89 -11.23
C HIS A 385 -1.28 24.02 -11.17
N THR A 386 -0.88 24.44 -9.96
CA THR A 386 0.17 25.46 -9.78
C THR A 386 1.50 25.00 -10.38
N ALA A 387 1.92 23.76 -10.14
CA ALA A 387 3.14 23.21 -10.73
C ALA A 387 3.08 23.21 -12.27
N MET A 388 1.94 22.86 -12.85
CA MET A 388 1.75 22.90 -14.31
C MET A 388 1.77 24.31 -14.88
N LYS A 389 1.15 25.30 -14.21
CA LYS A 389 1.23 26.72 -14.61
C LYS A 389 2.66 27.25 -14.66
N MET A 390 3.53 26.70 -13.80
CA MET A 390 4.96 27.03 -13.77
C MET A 390 5.78 26.27 -14.82
N GLY A 391 5.16 25.38 -15.60
CA GLY A 391 5.84 24.53 -16.57
C GLY A 391 6.61 23.36 -15.94
N GLN A 392 6.34 23.02 -14.67
CA GLN A 392 6.93 21.83 -14.06
C GLN A 392 6.31 20.56 -14.65
N TYR A 393 7.14 19.56 -14.91
CA TYR A 393 6.68 18.26 -15.38
C TYR A 393 5.84 17.57 -14.30
N CYS A 394 4.62 17.18 -14.67
CA CYS A 394 3.69 16.46 -13.82
C CYS A 394 3.34 15.13 -14.48
N PHE A 395 3.80 14.02 -13.91
CA PHE A 395 3.45 12.70 -14.40
C PHE A 395 1.94 12.44 -14.22
N ARG A 396 1.28 12.02 -15.30
CA ARG A 396 -0.17 11.78 -15.37
C ARG A 396 -0.48 10.31 -15.09
N TRP A 397 -1.15 10.06 -13.98
CA TRP A 397 -1.57 8.72 -13.56
C TRP A 397 -2.96 8.34 -14.05
N GLU A 398 -3.74 9.35 -14.45
CA GLU A 398 -5.14 9.20 -14.80
C GLU A 398 -5.32 8.14 -15.89
N ARG A 399 -6.22 7.20 -15.65
CA ARG A 399 -6.48 6.07 -16.54
C ARG A 399 -7.97 5.79 -16.66
N PRO A 400 -8.43 5.16 -17.76
CA PRO A 400 -9.83 4.76 -17.89
C PRO A 400 -10.27 3.80 -16.77
N PRO A 401 -11.56 3.80 -16.41
CA PRO A 401 -12.07 2.87 -15.40
C PRO A 401 -11.96 1.42 -15.90
N GLN A 402 -11.74 0.47 -15.00
CA GLN A 402 -11.51 -0.92 -15.34
C GLN A 402 -12.74 -1.57 -16.00
N SER A 403 -13.94 -1.07 -15.72
CA SER A 403 -15.18 -1.48 -16.39
C SER A 403 -15.16 -1.24 -17.92
N ARG A 404 -14.35 -0.30 -18.40
CA ARG A 404 -14.15 0.01 -19.82
C ARG A 404 -12.94 -0.71 -20.43
N CYS A 405 -12.11 -1.36 -19.63
CA CYS A 405 -11.04 -2.20 -20.13
C CYS A 405 -11.64 -3.55 -20.58
N SER A 406 -11.61 -3.82 -21.89
CA SER A 406 -11.98 -5.14 -22.42
C SER A 406 -11.16 -6.21 -21.72
N ARG A 407 -11.84 -7.22 -21.15
CA ARG A 407 -11.26 -8.40 -20.47
C ARG A 407 -10.47 -9.30 -21.46
N LEU A 408 -9.45 -8.76 -22.09
CA LEU A 408 -8.51 -9.49 -22.92
C LEU A 408 -7.40 -10.00 -22.00
N SER A 409 -7.61 -11.17 -21.36
CA SER A 409 -6.54 -12.16 -21.01
C SER A 409 -6.83 -13.10 -19.82
N MET A 410 -8.05 -13.26 -19.31
CA MET A 410 -8.31 -14.36 -18.35
C MET A 410 -8.43 -15.75 -19.00
N ALA A 411 -8.39 -15.84 -20.33
CA ALA A 411 -8.41 -17.11 -21.06
C ALA A 411 -7.02 -17.75 -21.26
N SER A 412 -5.92 -17.06 -20.91
CA SER A 412 -4.55 -17.58 -21.07
C SER A 412 -3.94 -18.12 -19.77
N SER A 413 -4.54 -17.88 -18.60
CA SER A 413 -4.06 -18.43 -17.31
C SER A 413 -4.39 -19.91 -17.12
N SER A 414 -5.29 -20.50 -17.93
CA SER A 414 -5.53 -21.94 -17.94
C SER A 414 -4.48 -22.74 -18.73
N GLN A 415 -3.57 -22.09 -19.45
CA GLN A 415 -2.46 -22.75 -20.16
C GLN A 415 -1.12 -22.71 -19.42
N SER A 416 -0.98 -21.90 -18.37
CA SER A 416 0.24 -21.88 -17.54
C SER A 416 0.31 -23.03 -16.52
N GLN A 417 -0.77 -23.81 -16.34
CA GLN A 417 -0.77 -25.05 -15.55
C GLN A 417 0.07 -26.19 -16.17
N LYS A 418 0.71 -25.98 -17.32
CA LYS A 418 1.54 -27.00 -18.01
C LYS A 418 3.03 -26.66 -18.13
N LEU A 419 3.53 -25.65 -17.42
CA LEU A 419 4.95 -25.25 -17.46
C LEU A 419 5.69 -25.44 -16.13
N CYS A 420 5.18 -26.31 -15.27
CA CYS A 420 5.84 -26.77 -14.05
C CYS A 420 5.96 -28.30 -14.03
N GLU A 421 6.46 -28.87 -15.13
CA GLU A 421 7.11 -30.18 -15.18
C GLU A 421 8.52 -30.02 -15.76
#